data_AF-A0A5N7DEC3-F1
#
_entry.id   AF-A0A5N7DEC3-F1
#
_cell.length_a   1.000
_cell.length_b   1.000
_cell.length_c   1.000
_cell.angle_alpha   90.00
_cell.angle_beta   90.00
_cell.angle_gamma   90.00
#
_symmetry.space_group_name_H-M   'P 1'
#
loop_
_entity.id
_entity.type
_entity.pdbx_description
1 polymer ?
#
loop_
_entity_poly.entity_id
_entity_poly.type
_entity_poly.pdbx_seq_one_letter_code
_entity_poly.pdbx_strand_id
1 'polypeptide(L)'
;MIDKRSPYQEGSLWYYAPNKGAPIAFAILFTFSGIMHGYQCFKYKSWKVTGLLPWSALLFTVGFVMRTIGAFGHWDDLGVFISSTVFLLAGPPVYEGANFFTLGRILYYIPYHSPIHPGRVFTTFIAMGIVIEIITANGAALVANTSNPESTQNTGKALLKAALILQLALMAGFVALATKFYYNCHRAGVLNTKVKKALYVLYCSCALITIRTIYRTVEYFTAASLNTSNIDDMSPILKDEWFFWVFETVVMFFNTTLLNVFHPMRWLPRSNRIYLATDGVTEVEGPGYEDHRPFLLTLFDPFDIVGMVTKKGKKERFWEVDQQPSTRV
;
A
#
# COMPACT_ATOMS: atom_id res chain seq x y z
N MET A 1 5.64 -24.99 32.30
CA MET A 1 4.66 -25.93 31.74
C MET A 1 3.86 -25.19 30.70
N ILE A 2 4.15 -25.43 29.41
CA ILE A 2 3.32 -24.92 28.31
C ILE A 2 2.26 -25.99 28.14
N ASP A 3 1.12 -25.83 28.81
CA ASP A 3 0.01 -26.76 28.65
C ASP A 3 -0.34 -26.86 27.17
N LYS A 4 -0.54 -28.10 26.68
CA LYS A 4 -1.00 -28.37 25.33
C LYS A 4 -2.32 -27.64 25.13
N ARG A 5 -2.26 -26.53 24.39
CA ARG A 5 -3.41 -25.70 24.07
C ARG A 5 -4.45 -26.56 23.37
N SER A 6 -5.71 -26.49 23.80
CA SER A 6 -6.80 -27.09 23.03
C SER A 6 -6.75 -26.51 21.61
N PRO A 7 -6.81 -27.33 20.54
CA PRO A 7 -6.77 -26.85 19.16
C PRO A 7 -7.99 -25.97 18.83
N TYR A 8 -9.08 -26.10 19.60
CA TYR A 8 -10.34 -25.40 19.41
C TYR A 8 -10.92 -24.93 20.75
N GLN A 9 -11.62 -23.80 20.73
CA GLN A 9 -12.35 -23.25 21.88
C GLN A 9 -13.82 -23.10 21.48
N GLU A 10 -14.72 -23.76 22.22
CA GLU A 10 -16.17 -23.69 21.97
C GLU A 10 -16.67 -22.24 22.13
N GLY A 11 -17.45 -21.76 21.16
CA GLY A 11 -17.95 -20.37 21.12
C GLY A 11 -16.98 -19.33 20.55
N SER A 12 -15.76 -19.73 20.15
CA SER A 12 -14.78 -18.83 19.52
C SER A 12 -15.17 -18.46 18.09
N LEU A 13 -15.05 -17.17 17.76
CA LEU A 13 -15.19 -16.68 16.38
C LEU A 13 -14.02 -17.08 15.46
N TRP A 14 -12.89 -17.48 16.03
CA TRP A 14 -11.77 -18.08 15.28
C TRP A 14 -11.95 -19.59 15.14
N TYR A 15 -11.58 -20.14 13.98
CA TYR A 15 -11.54 -21.58 13.72
C TYR A 15 -10.46 -22.34 14.52
N TYR A 16 -9.61 -21.61 15.25
CA TYR A 16 -8.50 -22.11 16.06
C TYR A 16 -8.45 -21.37 17.41
N ALA A 17 -7.78 -21.93 18.41
CA ALA A 17 -7.51 -21.23 19.66
C ALA A 17 -6.46 -20.10 19.45
N PRO A 18 -6.84 -18.80 19.52
CA PRO A 18 -6.00 -17.69 19.06
C PRO A 18 -4.75 -17.51 19.93
N ASN A 19 -3.59 -17.21 19.33
CA ASN A 19 -2.35 -17.01 20.07
C ASN A 19 -2.43 -15.82 21.04
N LYS A 20 -2.04 -16.01 22.31
CA LYS A 20 -2.02 -14.96 23.35
C LYS A 20 -0.79 -14.06 23.28
N GLY A 21 0.40 -14.63 23.05
CA GLY A 21 1.66 -13.90 23.12
C GLY A 21 2.04 -13.19 21.83
N ALA A 22 1.76 -13.79 20.68
CA ALA A 22 2.14 -13.24 19.38
C ALA A 22 1.49 -11.88 19.08
N PRO A 23 0.17 -11.65 19.31
CA PRO A 23 -0.44 -10.35 19.10
C PRO A 23 0.20 -9.24 19.96
N ILE A 24 0.54 -9.54 21.21
CA ILE A 24 1.21 -8.59 22.13
C ILE A 24 2.58 -8.20 21.57
N ALA A 25 3.38 -9.19 21.16
CA ALA A 25 4.71 -8.95 20.62
C ALA A 25 4.64 -8.06 19.37
N PHE A 26 3.74 -8.37 18.42
CA PHE A 26 3.60 -7.58 17.20
C PHE A 26 2.99 -6.20 17.46
N ALA A 27 2.07 -6.04 18.41
CA ALA A 27 1.58 -4.72 18.80
C ALA A 27 2.72 -3.80 19.28
N ILE A 28 3.64 -4.32 20.11
CA ILE A 28 4.82 -3.57 20.59
C ILE A 28 5.75 -3.23 19.41
N LEU A 29 6.02 -4.19 18.53
CA LEU A 29 6.90 -4.00 17.38
C LEU A 29 6.37 -2.96 16.39
N PHE A 30 5.07 -3.00 16.06
CA PHE A 30 4.44 -2.00 15.20
C PHE A 30 4.35 -0.63 15.88
N THR A 31 4.13 -0.57 17.20
CA THR A 31 4.18 0.69 17.96
C THR A 31 5.56 1.34 17.86
N PHE A 32 6.62 0.56 18.13
CA PHE A 32 8.00 1.06 18.05
C PHE A 32 8.32 1.52 16.62
N SER A 33 7.95 0.72 15.62
CA SER A 33 8.08 1.09 14.21
C SER A 33 7.33 2.39 13.88
N GLY A 34 6.12 2.60 14.41
CA GLY A 34 5.32 3.80 14.19
C GLY A 34 5.97 5.05 14.79
N ILE A 35 6.52 4.94 16.01
CA ILE A 35 7.28 6.02 16.65
C ILE A 35 8.52 6.37 15.83
N MET A 36 9.26 5.37 15.34
CA MET A 36 10.41 5.59 14.47
C MET A 36 10.03 6.29 13.17
N HIS A 37 8.96 5.86 12.49
CA HIS A 37 8.44 6.54 11.29
C HIS A 37 8.04 7.98 11.60
N GLY A 38 7.36 8.22 12.72
CA GLY A 38 7.01 9.57 13.18
C GLY A 38 8.25 10.46 13.34
N TYR A 39 9.25 9.98 14.08
CA TYR A 39 10.52 10.68 14.24
C TYR A 39 11.21 10.96 12.89
N GLN A 40 11.23 9.98 11.98
CA GLN A 40 11.81 10.12 10.64
C GLN A 40 11.06 11.17 9.80
N CYS A 41 9.73 11.19 9.85
CA CYS A 41 8.90 12.19 9.18
C CYS A 41 9.24 13.61 9.66
N PHE A 42 9.46 13.81 10.96
CA PHE A 42 9.89 15.09 11.51
C PHE A 42 11.33 15.44 11.11
N LYS A 43 12.27 14.50 11.25
CA LYS A 43 13.69 14.70 10.92
C LYS A 43 13.91 15.03 9.44
N TYR A 44 13.23 14.34 8.54
CA TYR A 44 13.35 14.54 7.09
C TYR A 44 12.39 15.60 6.54
N LYS A 45 11.53 16.19 7.38
CA LYS A 45 10.45 17.12 6.98
C LYS A 45 9.60 16.53 5.84
N SER A 46 9.27 15.24 5.94
CA SER A 46 8.67 14.45 4.86
C SER A 46 7.22 14.03 5.12
N TRP A 47 6.52 14.71 6.04
CA TRP A 47 5.12 14.42 6.38
C TRP A 47 4.18 14.31 5.17
N LYS A 48 4.42 15.08 4.12
CA LYS A 48 3.61 15.03 2.88
C LYS A 48 3.81 13.74 2.05
N VAL A 49 4.91 13.03 2.23
CA VAL A 49 5.28 11.85 1.42
C VAL A 49 5.18 10.57 2.24
N THR A 50 5.78 10.57 3.43
CA THR A 50 5.90 9.39 4.28
C THR A 50 4.99 9.44 5.51
N GLY A 51 4.11 10.44 5.60
CA GLY A 51 3.17 10.60 6.71
C GLY A 51 2.17 9.46 6.89
N LEU A 52 1.92 8.68 5.83
CA LEU A 52 1.07 7.50 5.91
C LEU A 52 1.75 6.33 6.64
N LEU A 53 3.09 6.29 6.74
CA LEU A 53 3.82 5.22 7.42
C LEU A 53 3.51 5.12 8.93
N PRO A 54 3.60 6.20 9.74
CA PRO A 54 3.21 6.12 11.14
C PRO A 54 1.72 5.84 11.32
N TRP A 55 0.87 6.31 10.40
CA TRP A 55 -0.57 6.02 10.43
C TRP A 55 -0.85 4.53 10.20
N SER A 56 -0.20 3.91 9.23
CA SER A 56 -0.35 2.47 9.00
C SER A 56 0.14 1.63 10.18
N ALA A 57 1.28 1.99 10.77
CA ALA A 57 1.80 1.32 11.96
C ALA A 57 0.84 1.42 13.16
N LEU A 58 0.13 2.54 13.29
CA LEU A 58 -0.93 2.71 14.30
C LEU A 58 -2.11 1.77 14.04
N LEU A 59 -2.57 1.63 12.80
CA LEU A 59 -3.65 0.70 12.44
C LEU A 59 -3.28 -0.74 12.82
N PHE A 60 -2.07 -1.19 12.50
CA PHE A 60 -1.58 -2.51 12.91
C PHE A 60 -1.54 -2.67 14.43
N THR A 61 -1.05 -1.64 15.14
CA THR A 61 -0.98 -1.64 16.60
C THR A 61 -2.38 -1.83 17.19
N VAL A 62 -3.35 -1.03 16.77
CA VAL A 62 -4.73 -1.13 17.25
C VAL A 62 -5.33 -2.50 16.89
N GLY A 63 -5.10 -2.98 15.67
CA GLY A 63 -5.56 -4.29 15.22
C GLY A 63 -5.04 -5.45 16.07
N PHE A 64 -3.75 -5.43 16.44
CA PHE A 64 -3.15 -6.43 17.32
C PHE A 64 -3.53 -6.28 18.79
N VAL A 65 -3.77 -5.06 19.28
CA VAL A 65 -4.33 -4.83 20.62
C VAL A 65 -5.74 -5.43 20.70
N MET A 66 -6.60 -5.16 19.71
CA MET A 66 -7.94 -5.76 19.65
C MET A 66 -7.85 -7.29 19.54
N ARG A 67 -6.92 -7.81 18.73
CA ARG A 67 -6.67 -9.27 18.66
C ARG A 67 -6.24 -9.85 20.01
N THR A 68 -5.43 -9.11 20.77
CA THR A 68 -4.99 -9.50 22.12
C THR A 68 -6.20 -9.59 23.06
N ILE A 69 -7.05 -8.56 23.08
CA ILE A 69 -8.25 -8.54 23.93
C ILE A 69 -9.15 -9.75 23.61
N GLY A 70 -9.39 -10.01 22.32
CA GLY A 70 -10.12 -11.19 21.87
C GLY A 70 -9.47 -12.52 22.28
N ALA A 71 -8.14 -12.58 22.28
CA ALA A 71 -7.37 -13.73 22.73
C ALA A 71 -7.21 -13.85 24.26
N PHE A 72 -7.74 -12.91 25.05
CA PHE A 72 -7.68 -12.91 26.53
C PHE A 72 -9.08 -12.77 27.14
N GLY A 73 -10.03 -13.59 26.70
CA GLY A 73 -11.32 -13.76 27.38
C GLY A 73 -12.54 -13.26 26.63
N HIS A 74 -12.37 -12.49 25.55
CA HIS A 74 -13.46 -11.93 24.73
C HIS A 74 -13.56 -12.65 23.37
N TRP A 75 -13.63 -13.98 23.39
CA TRP A 75 -13.54 -14.81 22.18
C TRP A 75 -14.81 -14.81 21.32
N ASP A 76 -15.92 -14.52 21.98
CA ASP A 76 -17.30 -14.45 21.49
C ASP A 76 -17.73 -13.02 21.14
N ASP A 77 -16.90 -12.02 21.47
CA ASP A 77 -17.17 -10.63 21.16
C ASP A 77 -16.92 -10.35 19.66
N LEU A 78 -18.03 -10.30 18.93
CA LEU A 78 -18.05 -10.00 17.50
C LEU A 78 -17.47 -8.62 17.18
N GLY A 79 -17.69 -7.62 18.04
CA GLY A 79 -17.18 -6.27 17.85
C GLY A 79 -15.66 -6.23 17.90
N VAL A 80 -15.06 -6.91 18.88
CA VAL A 80 -13.61 -7.03 19.03
C VAL A 80 -12.99 -7.79 17.85
N PHE A 81 -13.60 -8.90 17.42
CA PHE A 81 -13.16 -9.67 16.26
C PHE A 81 -13.18 -8.86 14.96
N ILE A 82 -14.30 -8.17 14.68
CA ILE A 82 -14.46 -7.32 13.50
C ILE A 82 -13.46 -6.17 13.54
N SER A 83 -13.34 -5.47 14.67
CA SER A 83 -12.42 -4.34 14.83
C SER A 83 -10.98 -4.77 14.55
N SER A 84 -10.54 -5.88 15.16
CA SER A 84 -9.21 -6.43 14.93
C SER A 84 -8.98 -6.72 13.44
N THR A 85 -9.92 -7.40 12.80
CA THR A 85 -9.82 -7.78 11.38
C THR A 85 -9.77 -6.55 10.48
N VAL A 86 -10.63 -5.56 10.70
CA VAL A 86 -10.71 -4.32 9.90
C VAL A 86 -9.43 -3.50 10.02
N PHE A 87 -8.91 -3.30 11.24
CA PHE A 87 -7.68 -2.52 11.43
C PHE A 87 -6.46 -3.19 10.81
N LEU A 88 -6.34 -4.52 10.93
CA LEU A 88 -5.28 -5.28 10.27
C LEU A 88 -5.41 -5.28 8.75
N LEU A 89 -6.64 -5.32 8.22
CA LEU A 89 -6.92 -5.21 6.79
C LEU A 89 -6.58 -3.84 6.22
N ALA A 90 -6.86 -2.77 6.96
CA ALA A 90 -6.66 -1.39 6.53
C ALA A 90 -5.19 -0.93 6.54
N GLY A 91 -4.32 -1.61 7.29
CA GLY A 91 -2.89 -1.27 7.40
C GLY A 91 -2.14 -1.32 6.05
N PRO A 92 -2.12 -2.47 5.34
CA PRO A 92 -1.35 -2.63 4.09
C PRO A 92 -1.69 -1.62 2.98
N PRO A 93 -2.98 -1.32 2.67
CA PRO A 93 -3.32 -0.29 1.68
C PRO A 93 -2.73 1.09 2.01
N VAL A 94 -2.60 1.43 3.30
CA VAL A 94 -1.99 2.70 3.73
C VAL A 94 -0.48 2.70 3.50
N TYR A 95 0.22 1.58 3.74
CA TYR A 95 1.64 1.44 3.35
C TYR A 95 1.82 1.55 1.84
N GLU A 96 0.92 0.96 1.06
CA GLU A 96 0.90 1.09 -0.40
C GLU A 96 0.69 2.55 -0.83
N GLY A 97 -0.21 3.28 -0.17
CA GLY A 97 -0.37 4.72 -0.39
C GLY A 97 0.92 5.50 -0.18
N ALA A 98 1.72 5.16 0.84
CA ALA A 98 3.03 5.76 1.05
C ALA A 98 4.03 5.46 -0.09
N ASN A 99 3.97 4.26 -0.68
CA ASN A 99 4.74 3.92 -1.88
C ASN A 99 4.31 4.77 -3.08
N PHE A 100 3.00 5.04 -3.24
CA PHE A 100 2.49 5.89 -4.33
C PHE A 100 3.06 7.32 -4.25
N PHE A 101 3.07 7.91 -3.04
CA PHE A 101 3.72 9.19 -2.80
C PHE A 101 5.24 9.16 -3.05
N THR A 102 5.89 8.07 -2.65
CA THR A 102 7.33 7.89 -2.85
C THR A 102 7.68 7.83 -4.32
N LEU A 103 6.94 7.06 -5.14
CA LEU A 103 7.11 7.05 -6.59
C LEU A 103 6.83 8.42 -7.18
N GLY A 104 5.75 9.09 -6.78
CA GLY A 104 5.46 10.46 -7.20
C GLY A 104 6.67 11.38 -6.99
N ARG A 105 7.32 11.31 -5.82
CA ARG A 105 8.54 12.08 -5.53
C ARG A 105 9.72 11.68 -6.42
N ILE A 106 9.92 10.39 -6.68
CA ILE A 106 10.96 9.91 -7.61
C ILE A 106 10.75 10.47 -9.01
N LEU A 107 9.50 10.49 -9.48
CA LEU A 107 9.15 11.02 -10.79
C LEU A 107 9.30 12.55 -10.87
N TYR A 108 9.03 13.29 -9.80
CA TYR A 108 9.34 14.73 -9.71
C TYR A 108 10.85 15.00 -9.81
N TYR A 109 11.69 14.07 -9.37
CA TYR A 109 13.14 14.24 -9.39
C TYR A 109 13.74 14.02 -10.78
N ILE A 110 13.13 13.19 -11.64
CA ILE A 110 13.53 13.00 -13.06
C ILE A 110 12.29 13.12 -13.96
N PRO A 111 11.76 14.33 -14.18
CA PRO A 111 10.47 14.50 -14.85
C PRO A 111 10.50 14.16 -16.35
N TYR A 112 11.64 14.34 -17.03
CA TYR A 112 11.78 14.14 -18.49
C TYR A 112 11.74 12.67 -18.94
N HIS A 113 11.89 11.71 -18.02
CA HIS A 113 11.72 10.28 -18.30
C HIS A 113 10.48 9.67 -17.63
N SER A 114 9.68 10.50 -16.97
CA SER A 114 8.46 10.08 -16.30
C SER A 114 7.37 9.66 -17.31
N PRO A 115 6.86 8.41 -17.25
CA PRO A 115 5.82 7.96 -18.19
C PRO A 115 4.48 8.68 -18.02
N ILE A 116 4.21 9.16 -16.80
CA ILE A 116 3.05 9.99 -16.47
C ILE A 116 3.49 11.20 -15.69
N HIS A 117 2.68 12.25 -15.66
CA HIS A 117 2.99 13.41 -14.85
C HIS A 117 3.07 13.01 -13.35
N PRO A 118 4.15 13.34 -12.62
CA PRO A 118 4.40 12.92 -11.24
C PRO A 118 3.24 13.18 -10.26
N GLY A 119 2.59 14.35 -10.37
CA GLY A 119 1.42 14.69 -9.55
C GLY A 119 0.19 13.80 -9.78
N ARG A 120 0.10 13.14 -10.95
CA ARG A 120 -1.05 12.31 -11.32
C ARG A 120 -0.96 10.90 -10.76
N VAL A 121 0.26 10.43 -10.48
CA VAL A 121 0.52 9.11 -9.89
C VAL A 121 -0.25 9.00 -8.58
N PHE A 122 -0.08 9.99 -7.70
CA PHE A 122 -0.78 10.05 -6.43
C PHE A 122 -2.31 10.08 -6.65
N THR A 123 -2.82 11.00 -7.46
CA THR A 123 -4.28 11.17 -7.61
C THR A 123 -4.94 9.93 -8.19
N THR A 124 -4.29 9.26 -9.12
CA THR A 124 -4.87 8.12 -9.83
C THR A 124 -4.78 6.85 -9.00
N PHE A 125 -3.59 6.49 -8.50
CA PHE A 125 -3.42 5.24 -7.75
C PHE A 125 -4.11 5.29 -6.39
N ILE A 126 -4.10 6.43 -5.69
CA ILE A 126 -4.85 6.56 -4.44
C ILE A 126 -6.35 6.57 -4.67
N ALA A 127 -6.86 7.24 -5.69
CA ALA A 127 -8.29 7.22 -5.93
C ALA A 127 -8.78 5.83 -6.35
N MET A 128 -8.03 5.10 -7.19
CA MET A 128 -8.33 3.69 -7.48
C MET A 128 -8.28 2.85 -6.20
N GLY A 129 -7.27 3.05 -5.35
CA GLY A 129 -7.17 2.39 -4.04
C GLY A 129 -8.38 2.68 -3.16
N ILE A 130 -8.82 3.93 -3.02
CA ILE A 130 -10.00 4.32 -2.25
C ILE A 130 -11.26 3.63 -2.80
N VAL A 131 -11.45 3.59 -4.12
CA VAL A 131 -12.58 2.89 -4.73
C VAL A 131 -12.55 1.39 -4.39
N ILE A 132 -11.39 0.75 -4.47
CA ILE A 132 -11.22 -0.67 -4.10
C ILE A 132 -11.54 -0.89 -2.62
N GLU A 133 -11.08 0.00 -1.73
CA GLU A 133 -11.37 -0.09 -0.29
C GLU A 133 -12.87 0.15 0.01
N ILE A 134 -13.54 1.04 -0.72
CA ILE A 134 -15.00 1.21 -0.61
C ILE A 134 -15.74 -0.07 -1.01
N ILE A 135 -15.34 -0.70 -2.13
CA ILE A 135 -15.91 -1.98 -2.56
C ILE A 135 -15.67 -3.06 -1.49
N THR A 136 -14.46 -3.10 -0.92
CA THR A 136 -14.09 -4.03 0.15
C THR A 136 -14.94 -3.84 1.40
N ALA A 137 -15.07 -2.60 1.88
CA ALA A 137 -15.84 -2.28 3.08
C ALA A 137 -17.32 -2.63 2.91
N ASN A 138 -17.93 -2.29 1.76
CA ASN A 138 -19.31 -2.64 1.48
C ASN A 138 -19.50 -4.15 1.35
N GLY A 139 -18.60 -4.84 0.65
CA GLY A 139 -18.64 -6.29 0.53
C GLY A 139 -18.53 -6.99 1.89
N ALA A 140 -17.64 -6.52 2.76
CA ALA A 140 -17.48 -7.03 4.12
C ALA A 140 -18.74 -6.80 4.98
N ALA A 141 -19.34 -5.60 4.91
CA ALA A 141 -20.56 -5.30 5.66
C ALA A 141 -21.74 -6.19 5.25
N LEU A 142 -21.88 -6.48 3.94
CA LEU A 142 -22.94 -7.36 3.43
C LEU A 142 -22.78 -8.82 3.88
N VAL A 143 -21.53 -9.31 3.96
CA VAL A 143 -21.22 -10.68 4.42
C VAL A 143 -21.32 -10.81 5.93
N ALA A 144 -20.91 -9.79 6.69
CA ALA A 144 -20.91 -9.83 8.15
C ALA A 144 -22.31 -9.80 8.77
N ASN A 145 -23.30 -9.23 8.06
CA ASN A 145 -24.67 -9.18 8.54
C ASN A 145 -25.41 -10.50 8.22
N THR A 146 -25.48 -11.39 9.21
CA THR A 146 -26.14 -12.69 9.12
C THR A 146 -27.66 -12.61 8.89
N SER A 147 -28.28 -11.46 9.17
CA SER A 147 -29.70 -11.24 8.92
C SER A 147 -30.00 -10.94 7.44
N ASN A 148 -28.98 -10.70 6.61
CA ASN A 148 -29.16 -10.48 5.18
C ASN A 148 -29.58 -11.77 4.47
N PRO A 149 -30.44 -11.69 3.42
CA PRO A 149 -30.71 -12.81 2.54
C PRO A 149 -29.44 -13.41 1.93
N GLU A 150 -29.44 -14.70 1.64
CA GLU A 150 -28.30 -15.40 1.05
C GLU A 150 -27.83 -14.75 -0.26
N SER A 151 -28.75 -14.25 -1.09
CA SER A 151 -28.45 -13.51 -2.31
C SER A 151 -27.63 -12.24 -2.06
N THR A 152 -27.96 -11.50 -1.00
CA THR A 152 -27.24 -10.29 -0.57
C THR A 152 -25.86 -10.63 -0.01
N GLN A 153 -25.75 -11.70 0.78
CA GLN A 153 -24.45 -12.19 1.27
C GLN A 153 -23.56 -12.66 0.11
N ASN A 154 -24.14 -13.33 -0.89
CA ASN A 154 -23.42 -13.76 -2.10
C ASN A 154 -22.95 -12.57 -2.94
N THR A 155 -23.74 -11.50 -3.00
CA THR A 155 -23.30 -10.22 -3.59
C THR A 155 -22.10 -9.65 -2.83
N GLY A 156 -22.14 -9.63 -1.51
CA GLY A 156 -21.01 -9.22 -0.67
C GLY A 156 -19.75 -10.05 -0.92
N LYS A 157 -19.90 -11.37 -1.04
CA LYS A 157 -18.79 -12.28 -1.39
C LYS A 157 -18.18 -11.94 -2.75
N ALA A 158 -19.02 -11.65 -3.76
CA ALA A 158 -18.58 -11.26 -5.09
C ALA A 158 -17.83 -9.91 -5.08
N LEU A 159 -18.32 -8.92 -4.33
CA LEU A 159 -17.65 -7.62 -4.19
C LEU A 159 -16.25 -7.77 -3.57
N LEU A 160 -16.12 -8.58 -2.51
CA LEU A 160 -14.82 -8.85 -1.90
C LEU A 160 -13.85 -9.56 -2.85
N LYS A 161 -14.32 -10.55 -3.62
CA LYS A 161 -13.51 -11.20 -4.67
C LYS A 161 -13.04 -10.20 -5.72
N ALA A 162 -13.94 -9.34 -6.19
CA ALA A 162 -13.62 -8.32 -7.18
C ALA A 162 -12.59 -7.31 -6.63
N ALA A 163 -12.75 -6.85 -5.40
CA ALA A 163 -11.82 -5.91 -4.77
C ALA A 163 -10.40 -6.48 -4.64
N LEU A 164 -10.27 -7.75 -4.22
CA LEU A 164 -8.98 -8.42 -4.10
C LEU A 164 -8.26 -8.56 -5.45
N ILE A 165 -9.00 -8.92 -6.51
CA ILE A 165 -8.45 -8.97 -7.88
C ILE A 165 -8.01 -7.58 -8.34
N LEU A 166 -8.85 -6.56 -8.12
CA LEU A 166 -8.55 -5.17 -8.48
C LEU A 166 -7.32 -4.66 -7.73
N GLN A 167 -7.11 -5.06 -6.47
CA GLN A 167 -5.94 -4.69 -5.68
C GLN A 167 -4.65 -5.28 -6.28
N LEU A 168 -4.68 -6.55 -6.70
CA LEU A 168 -3.55 -7.17 -7.41
C LEU A 168 -3.27 -6.47 -8.75
N ALA A 169 -4.32 -6.12 -9.50
CA ALA A 169 -4.19 -5.39 -10.77
C ALA A 169 -3.63 -3.97 -10.56
N LEU A 170 -4.08 -3.26 -9.52
CA LEU A 170 -3.58 -1.93 -9.13
C LEU A 170 -2.08 -1.99 -8.84
N MET A 171 -1.65 -2.95 -8.01
CA MET A 171 -0.25 -3.14 -7.65
C MET A 171 0.61 -3.52 -8.86
N ALA A 172 0.12 -4.42 -9.72
CA ALA A 172 0.81 -4.79 -10.96
C ALA A 172 0.99 -3.57 -11.88
N GLY A 173 -0.05 -2.75 -12.05
CA GLY A 173 0.01 -1.50 -12.80
C GLY A 173 1.00 -0.50 -12.21
N PHE A 174 1.05 -0.38 -10.88
CA PHE A 174 1.98 0.50 -10.17
C PHE A 174 3.44 0.06 -10.38
N VAL A 175 3.73 -1.23 -10.21
CA VAL A 175 5.07 -1.80 -10.44
C VAL A 175 5.48 -1.67 -11.90
N ALA A 176 4.55 -1.89 -12.85
CA ALA A 176 4.82 -1.70 -14.28
C ALA A 176 5.19 -0.25 -14.60
N LEU A 177 4.49 0.73 -14.02
CA LEU A 177 4.82 2.14 -14.16
C LEU A 177 6.22 2.47 -13.62
N ALA A 178 6.53 2.03 -12.40
CA ALA A 178 7.84 2.23 -11.79
C ALA A 178 8.96 1.58 -12.64
N THR A 179 8.72 0.36 -13.15
CA THR A 179 9.65 -0.39 -14.01
C THR A 179 9.88 0.32 -15.35
N LYS A 180 8.83 0.85 -15.97
CA LYS A 180 8.95 1.66 -17.19
C LYS A 180 9.80 2.91 -16.96
N PHE A 181 9.59 3.60 -15.82
CA PHE A 181 10.43 4.73 -15.43
C PHE A 181 11.90 4.32 -15.23
N TYR A 182 12.15 3.24 -14.50
CA TYR A 182 13.50 2.70 -14.30
C TYR A 182 14.20 2.42 -15.63
N TYR A 183 13.51 1.74 -16.56
CA TYR A 183 14.04 1.41 -17.88
C TYR A 183 14.39 2.67 -18.70
N ASN A 184 13.50 3.67 -18.72
CA ASN A 184 13.74 4.93 -19.41
C ASN A 184 14.98 5.65 -18.87
N CYS A 185 15.11 5.74 -17.54
CA CYS A 185 16.25 6.40 -16.89
C CYS A 185 17.56 5.61 -17.09
N HIS A 186 17.50 4.28 -17.05
CA HIS A 186 18.66 3.42 -17.28
C HIS A 186 19.19 3.57 -18.70
N ARG A 187 18.30 3.52 -19.71
CA ARG A 187 18.67 3.69 -21.12
C ARG A 187 19.27 5.08 -21.41
N ALA A 188 18.82 6.10 -20.70
CA ALA A 188 19.33 7.46 -20.84
C ALA A 188 20.61 7.75 -20.03
N GLY A 189 21.08 6.81 -19.19
CA GLY A 189 22.29 7.00 -18.39
C GLY A 189 22.15 7.95 -17.19
N VAL A 190 20.95 8.48 -16.91
CA VAL A 190 20.71 9.47 -15.84
C VAL A 190 20.42 8.86 -14.46
N LEU A 191 20.43 7.53 -14.38
CA LEU A 191 20.02 6.81 -13.18
C LEU A 191 21.14 6.78 -12.11
N ASN A 192 21.18 7.81 -11.27
CA ASN A 192 22.15 7.91 -10.18
C ASN A 192 21.89 6.91 -9.03
N THR A 193 22.88 6.73 -8.15
CA THR A 193 22.83 5.80 -7.02
C THR A 193 21.70 6.13 -6.03
N LYS A 194 21.33 7.40 -5.86
CA LYS A 194 20.25 7.84 -4.97
C LYS A 194 18.90 7.31 -5.45
N VAL A 195 18.59 7.50 -6.74
CA VAL A 195 17.34 7.04 -7.37
C VAL A 195 17.28 5.52 -7.44
N LYS A 196 18.39 4.84 -7.75
CA LYS A 196 18.46 3.37 -7.71
C LYS A 196 18.06 2.83 -6.34
N LYS A 197 18.64 3.36 -5.26
CA LYS A 197 18.32 2.94 -3.90
C LYS A 197 16.85 3.17 -3.55
N ALA A 198 16.31 4.34 -3.89
CA ALA A 198 14.90 4.65 -3.65
C ALA A 198 13.95 3.71 -4.42
N LEU A 199 14.26 3.40 -5.68
CA LEU A 199 13.48 2.45 -6.50
C LEU A 199 13.59 1.02 -5.98
N TYR A 200 14.77 0.55 -5.56
CA TYR A 200 14.90 -0.80 -4.99
C TYR A 200 14.10 -0.96 -3.69
N VAL A 201 14.13 0.03 -2.80
CA VAL A 201 13.31 0.02 -1.59
C VAL A 201 11.82 0.00 -1.94
N LEU A 202 11.41 0.80 -2.94
CA LEU A 202 10.03 0.79 -3.45
C LEU A 202 9.64 -0.60 -3.99
N TYR A 203 10.47 -1.24 -4.80
CA TYR A 203 10.20 -2.57 -5.34
C TYR A 203 10.13 -3.64 -4.26
N CYS A 204 11.05 -3.64 -3.30
CA CYS A 204 11.02 -4.57 -2.18
C CYS A 204 9.74 -4.38 -1.34
N SER A 205 9.35 -3.13 -1.07
CA SER A 205 8.11 -2.80 -0.36
C SER A 205 6.87 -3.28 -1.11
N CYS A 206 6.78 -2.98 -2.41
CA CYS A 206 5.70 -3.48 -3.28
C CYS A 206 5.65 -5.00 -3.33
N ALA A 207 6.79 -5.69 -3.41
CA ALA A 207 6.84 -7.15 -3.44
C ALA A 207 6.29 -7.75 -2.13
N LEU A 208 6.67 -7.23 -0.97
CA LEU A 208 6.15 -7.68 0.32
C LEU A 208 4.63 -7.47 0.43
N ILE A 209 4.15 -6.28 0.07
CA ILE A 209 2.69 -6.00 0.07
C ILE A 209 1.98 -6.94 -0.91
N THR A 210 2.56 -7.19 -2.09
CA THR A 210 1.98 -8.11 -3.10
C THR A 210 1.87 -9.53 -2.57
N ILE A 211 2.92 -10.06 -1.91
CA ILE A 211 2.90 -11.41 -1.31
C ILE A 211 1.73 -11.52 -0.33
N ARG A 212 1.56 -10.52 0.55
CA ARG A 212 0.42 -10.46 1.47
C ARG A 212 -0.91 -10.42 0.72
N THR A 213 -1.06 -9.58 -0.30
CA THR A 213 -2.32 -9.47 -1.06
C THR A 213 -2.66 -10.76 -1.81
N ILE A 214 -1.65 -11.49 -2.33
CA ILE A 214 -1.84 -12.81 -2.94
C ILE A 214 -2.34 -13.80 -1.89
N TYR A 215 -1.67 -13.87 -0.73
CA TYR A 215 -2.12 -14.71 0.38
C TYR A 215 -3.58 -14.42 0.75
N ARG A 216 -3.92 -13.14 0.94
CA ARG A 216 -5.27 -12.72 1.30
C ARG A 216 -6.30 -13.08 0.23
N THR A 217 -5.91 -12.96 -1.03
CA THR A 217 -6.75 -13.39 -2.16
C THR A 217 -7.01 -14.89 -2.10
N VAL A 218 -5.98 -15.70 -1.93
CA VAL A 218 -6.12 -17.17 -1.84
C VAL A 218 -6.95 -17.58 -0.62
N GLU A 219 -6.66 -17.01 0.55
CA GLU A 219 -7.39 -17.24 1.80
C GLU A 219 -8.89 -16.94 1.62
N TYR A 220 -9.22 -15.78 1.05
CA TYR A 220 -10.61 -15.37 0.87
C TYR A 220 -11.35 -16.22 -0.17
N PHE A 221 -10.70 -16.56 -1.30
CA PHE A 221 -11.29 -17.42 -2.31
C PHE A 221 -11.55 -18.83 -1.77
N THR A 222 -10.62 -19.33 -0.95
CA THR A 222 -10.74 -20.62 -0.26
C THR A 222 -11.88 -20.59 0.76
N ALA A 223 -11.98 -19.53 1.56
CA ALA A 223 -13.09 -19.35 2.51
C ALA A 223 -14.45 -19.27 1.80
N ALA A 224 -14.51 -18.55 0.69
CA ALA A 224 -15.73 -18.40 -0.09
C ALA A 224 -16.14 -19.66 -0.87
N SER A 225 -15.23 -20.63 -1.09
CA SER A 225 -15.55 -21.92 -1.73
C SER A 225 -16.05 -22.99 -0.75
N LEU A 226 -15.94 -22.76 0.56
CA LEU A 226 -16.48 -23.65 1.58
C LEU A 226 -18.01 -23.49 1.65
N ASN A 227 -18.73 -24.23 0.82
CA ASN A 227 -20.16 -24.47 1.02
C ASN A 227 -20.31 -25.64 1.99
N THR A 228 -20.98 -25.38 3.11
CA THR A 228 -21.73 -26.20 4.09
C THR A 228 -21.78 -27.74 4.08
N SER A 229 -21.19 -28.49 3.14
CA SER A 229 -21.26 -29.95 3.08
C SER A 229 -19.97 -30.69 3.50
N ASN A 230 -18.79 -30.07 3.48
CA ASN A 230 -17.52 -30.74 3.83
C ASN A 230 -16.67 -29.91 4.80
N ILE A 231 -17.05 -29.88 6.08
CA ILE A 231 -16.27 -29.25 7.16
C ILE A 231 -14.92 -29.98 7.36
N ASP A 232 -14.87 -31.27 7.02
CA ASP A 232 -13.65 -32.10 7.14
C ASP A 232 -12.55 -31.67 6.15
N ASP A 233 -12.91 -31.13 4.96
CA ASP A 233 -11.98 -30.68 3.91
C ASP A 233 -11.67 -29.17 3.96
N MET A 234 -11.86 -28.48 5.10
CA MET A 234 -11.38 -27.09 5.21
C MET A 234 -9.88 -27.03 4.95
N SER A 235 -9.47 -26.18 4.01
CA SER A 235 -8.09 -25.97 3.62
C SER A 235 -7.21 -25.59 4.82
N PRO A 236 -5.95 -26.08 4.90
CA PRO A 236 -5.01 -25.73 5.96
C PRO A 236 -4.83 -24.21 6.15
N ILE A 237 -5.00 -23.43 5.08
CA ILE A 237 -4.89 -21.96 5.10
C ILE A 237 -5.87 -21.32 6.11
N LEU A 238 -7.02 -21.93 6.35
CA LEU A 238 -8.04 -21.42 7.26
C LEU A 238 -8.00 -22.08 8.65
N LYS A 239 -7.54 -23.33 8.71
CA LYS A 239 -7.42 -24.10 9.96
C LYS A 239 -6.21 -23.67 10.79
N ASP A 240 -5.11 -23.33 10.13
CA ASP A 240 -3.83 -23.08 10.79
C ASP A 240 -3.55 -21.58 10.97
N GLU A 241 -3.43 -21.15 12.22
CA GLU A 241 -3.12 -19.75 12.57
C GLU A 241 -1.73 -19.30 12.05
N TRP A 242 -0.79 -20.21 11.82
CA TRP A 242 0.58 -19.85 11.45
C TRP A 242 0.66 -19.14 10.08
N PHE A 243 -0.24 -19.45 9.14
CA PHE A 243 -0.29 -18.77 7.85
C PHE A 243 -0.56 -17.27 8.00
N PHE A 244 -1.50 -16.90 8.88
CA PHE A 244 -1.78 -15.50 9.22
C PHE A 244 -0.54 -14.83 9.83
N TRP A 245 0.15 -15.49 10.76
CA TRP A 245 1.36 -14.91 11.38
C TRP A 245 2.48 -14.68 10.36
N VAL A 246 2.69 -15.60 9.41
CA VAL A 246 3.75 -15.45 8.41
C VAL A 246 3.36 -14.43 7.34
N PHE A 247 2.24 -14.64 6.65
CA PHE A 247 1.92 -13.91 5.43
C PHE A 247 1.21 -12.57 5.66
N GLU A 248 0.40 -12.43 6.71
CA GLU A 248 -0.20 -11.13 7.05
C GLU A 248 0.69 -10.32 7.99
N THR A 249 1.31 -10.97 8.99
CA THR A 249 1.99 -10.23 10.05
C THR A 249 3.48 -10.04 9.79
N VAL A 250 4.24 -11.12 9.62
CA VAL A 250 5.71 -11.06 9.47
C VAL A 250 6.11 -10.34 8.17
N VAL A 251 5.43 -10.63 7.05
CA VAL A 251 5.66 -9.93 5.77
C VAL A 251 5.47 -8.42 5.91
N MET A 252 4.39 -7.98 6.57
CA MET A 252 4.12 -6.56 6.78
C MET A 252 5.05 -5.92 7.81
N PHE A 253 5.49 -6.69 8.82
CA PHE A 253 6.52 -6.26 9.75
C PHE A 253 7.85 -6.01 9.02
N PHE A 254 8.29 -6.94 8.16
CA PHE A 254 9.48 -6.72 7.34
C PHE A 254 9.34 -5.50 6.43
N ASN A 255 8.15 -5.26 5.87
CA ASN A 255 7.92 -4.09 5.04
C ASN A 255 8.11 -2.79 5.83
N THR A 256 7.51 -2.68 7.02
CA THR A 256 7.67 -1.48 7.84
C THR A 256 9.11 -1.30 8.35
N THR A 257 9.80 -2.39 8.68
CA THR A 257 11.22 -2.35 9.07
C THR A 257 12.12 -1.93 7.91
N LEU A 258 11.89 -2.46 6.70
CA LEU A 258 12.56 -2.03 5.47
C LEU A 258 12.42 -0.51 5.29
N LEU A 259 11.20 0.03 5.41
CA LEU A 259 10.93 1.46 5.24
C LEU A 259 11.53 2.31 6.38
N ASN A 260 11.68 1.78 7.59
CA ASN A 260 12.38 2.45 8.69
C ASN A 260 13.90 2.52 8.44
N VAL A 261 14.51 1.38 8.09
CA VAL A 261 15.96 1.27 7.92
C VAL A 261 16.41 2.04 6.68
N PHE A 262 15.65 1.89 5.59
CA PHE A 262 15.96 2.41 4.27
C PHE A 262 14.96 3.49 3.85
N HIS A 263 14.73 4.46 4.73
CA HIS A 263 13.74 5.51 4.50
C HIS A 263 14.00 6.28 3.18
N PRO A 264 13.02 6.31 2.24
CA PRO A 264 13.25 6.77 0.88
C PRO A 264 13.68 8.26 0.81
N MET A 265 13.21 9.08 1.74
CA MET A 265 13.58 10.50 1.83
C MET A 265 15.01 10.77 2.29
N ARG A 266 15.80 9.73 2.58
CA ARG A 266 17.25 9.86 2.77
C ARG A 266 17.99 10.16 1.46
N TRP A 267 17.42 9.74 0.33
CA TRP A 267 18.04 9.87 -0.99
C TRP A 267 17.30 10.83 -1.92
N LEU A 268 16.04 11.16 -1.61
CA LEU A 268 15.21 12.03 -2.43
C LEU A 268 15.20 13.48 -1.91
N PRO A 269 15.07 14.47 -2.81
CA PRO A 269 15.01 15.87 -2.40
C PRO A 269 13.74 16.19 -1.60
N ARG A 270 13.85 17.21 -0.75
CA ARG A 270 12.74 17.67 0.11
C ARG A 270 11.68 18.45 -0.67
N SER A 271 12.07 19.19 -1.70
CA SER A 271 11.19 20.04 -2.52
C SER A 271 10.87 19.35 -3.85
N ASN A 272 9.63 19.48 -4.32
CA ASN A 272 9.20 19.00 -5.65
C ASN A 272 9.75 19.90 -6.79
N ARG A 273 10.38 21.02 -6.43
CA ARG A 273 11.04 21.92 -7.38
C ARG A 273 12.43 21.45 -7.76
N ILE A 274 13.05 20.58 -6.95
CA ILE A 274 14.39 20.07 -7.21
C ILE A 274 14.30 18.86 -8.14
N TYR A 275 14.95 18.94 -9.29
CA TYR A 275 15.09 17.85 -10.26
C TYR A 275 16.55 17.67 -10.67
N LEU A 276 16.86 16.50 -11.20
CA LEU A 276 18.17 16.15 -11.70
C LEU A 276 18.32 16.66 -13.14
N ALA A 277 19.35 17.43 -13.46
CA ALA A 277 19.67 17.81 -14.82
C ALA A 277 19.92 16.56 -15.70
N THR A 278 19.90 16.75 -17.02
CA THR A 278 20.08 15.66 -18.00
C THR A 278 21.46 15.01 -17.94
N ASP A 279 22.42 15.62 -17.24
CA ASP A 279 23.73 15.04 -16.92
C ASP A 279 23.65 13.89 -15.89
N GLY A 280 22.51 13.71 -15.21
CA GLY A 280 22.32 12.69 -14.19
C GLY A 280 23.01 12.98 -12.85
N VAL A 281 23.58 14.17 -12.66
CA VAL A 281 24.39 14.53 -11.49
C VAL A 281 23.95 15.84 -10.85
N THR A 282 23.68 16.89 -11.63
CA THR A 282 23.43 18.23 -11.10
C THR A 282 21.98 18.36 -10.64
N GLU A 283 21.76 18.79 -9.39
CA GLU A 283 20.41 19.08 -8.87
C GLU A 283 20.07 20.56 -9.17
N VAL A 284 18.95 20.81 -9.86
CA VAL A 284 18.49 22.14 -10.29
C VAL A 284 17.14 22.44 -9.64
N GLU A 285 16.93 23.69 -9.18
CA GLU A 285 15.63 24.15 -8.70
C GLU A 285 14.84 24.79 -9.84
N GLY A 286 13.74 24.16 -10.23
CA GLY A 286 12.83 24.63 -11.28
C GLY A 286 11.61 25.39 -10.75
N PRO A 287 10.78 25.94 -11.66
CA PRO A 287 9.56 26.66 -11.29
C PRO A 287 8.53 25.80 -10.57
N GLY A 288 8.70 24.47 -10.59
CA GLY A 288 7.74 23.48 -10.09
C GLY A 288 6.88 22.92 -11.22
N TYR A 289 6.44 21.67 -11.05
CA TYR A 289 5.65 20.96 -12.06
C TYR A 289 4.19 20.86 -11.57
N GLU A 290 3.45 21.95 -11.76
CA GLU A 290 2.04 22.08 -11.37
C GLU A 290 1.10 21.61 -12.49
N ASP A 291 0.07 20.83 -12.12
CA ASP A 291 -1.01 20.46 -13.03
C ASP A 291 -2.28 21.27 -12.82
N HIS A 292 -2.54 22.26 -13.69
CA HIS A 292 -3.73 23.12 -13.64
C HIS A 292 -5.02 22.45 -14.16
N ARG A 293 -4.97 21.17 -14.55
CA ARG A 293 -6.15 20.44 -15.04
C ARG A 293 -7.12 20.11 -13.89
N PRO A 294 -8.44 20.09 -14.13
CA PRO A 294 -9.41 19.75 -13.09
C PRO A 294 -9.16 18.34 -12.55
N PHE A 295 -9.37 18.15 -11.24
CA PHE A 295 -9.08 16.90 -10.53
C PHE A 295 -9.73 15.67 -11.19
N LEU A 296 -11.00 15.78 -11.61
CA LEU A 296 -11.73 14.69 -12.27
C LEU A 296 -11.08 14.25 -13.58
N LEU A 297 -10.59 15.19 -14.40
CA LEU A 297 -9.92 14.85 -15.66
C LEU A 297 -8.61 14.12 -15.39
N THR A 298 -7.87 14.54 -14.37
CA THR A 298 -6.62 13.89 -13.97
C THR A 298 -6.84 12.48 -13.41
N LEU A 299 -7.98 12.26 -12.75
CA LEU A 299 -8.38 10.96 -12.24
C LEU A 299 -8.70 9.97 -13.35
N PHE A 300 -9.54 10.36 -14.32
CA PHE A 300 -10.00 9.48 -15.41
C PHE A 300 -9.04 9.40 -16.60
N ASP A 301 -8.14 10.38 -16.76
CA ASP A 301 -7.10 10.39 -17.79
C ASP A 301 -5.70 10.73 -17.21
N PRO A 302 -5.09 9.78 -16.48
CA PRO A 302 -3.76 9.94 -15.91
C PRO A 302 -2.66 10.16 -16.96
N PHE A 303 -2.78 9.52 -18.12
CA PHE A 303 -1.77 9.53 -19.19
C PHE A 303 -1.92 10.71 -20.17
N ASP A 304 -2.93 11.57 -20.00
CA ASP A 304 -3.23 12.68 -20.91
C ASP A 304 -3.65 12.25 -22.33
N ILE A 305 -4.30 11.09 -22.48
CA ILE A 305 -4.73 10.59 -23.78
C ILE A 305 -5.69 11.60 -24.46
N VAL A 306 -6.61 12.19 -23.69
CA VAL A 306 -7.56 13.19 -24.20
C VAL A 306 -6.84 14.46 -24.61
N GLY A 307 -5.87 14.95 -23.81
CA GLY A 307 -5.07 16.13 -24.14
C GLY A 307 -4.14 15.91 -25.35
N MET A 308 -3.59 14.70 -25.49
CA MET A 308 -2.79 14.30 -26.65
C MET A 308 -3.63 14.28 -27.94
N VAL A 309 -4.87 13.75 -27.86
CA VAL A 309 -5.80 13.70 -29.01
C VAL A 309 -6.32 15.09 -29.37
N THR A 310 -6.64 15.93 -28.39
CA THR A 310 -7.19 17.28 -28.63
C THR A 310 -6.13 18.34 -28.91
N LYS A 311 -4.83 18.01 -28.86
CA LYS A 311 -3.67 18.93 -28.99
C LYS A 311 -3.69 20.15 -28.07
N LYS A 312 -4.63 20.25 -27.12
CA LYS A 312 -4.72 21.30 -26.10
C LYS A 312 -3.88 20.88 -24.90
N GLY A 313 -2.72 21.49 -24.72
CA GLY A 313 -1.93 21.34 -23.48
C GLY A 313 -0.55 20.71 -23.61
N LYS A 314 0.17 20.91 -24.74
CA LYS A 314 1.63 20.79 -24.70
C LYS A 314 2.15 21.89 -23.74
N LYS A 315 2.25 21.57 -22.44
CA LYS A 315 3.02 22.40 -21.51
C LYS A 315 4.46 22.42 -21.99
N GLU A 316 5.03 23.62 -22.09
CA GLU A 316 6.46 23.77 -22.30
C GLU A 316 7.17 23.00 -21.18
N ARG A 317 8.00 22.06 -21.60
CA ARG A 317 8.78 21.24 -20.70
C ARG A 317 9.85 22.17 -20.13
N PHE A 318 9.67 22.63 -18.90
CA PHE A 318 10.57 23.63 -18.30
C PHE A 318 12.05 23.17 -18.30
N TRP A 319 12.29 21.86 -18.30
CA TRP A 319 13.63 21.26 -18.45
C TRP A 319 14.25 21.39 -19.85
N GLU A 320 13.51 21.83 -20.87
CA GLU A 320 13.99 22.16 -22.21
C GLU A 320 14.40 23.65 -22.31
N VAL A 321 13.92 24.52 -21.40
CA VAL A 321 14.22 25.96 -21.41
C VAL A 321 15.62 26.25 -20.84
N ASP A 322 16.05 25.51 -19.82
CA ASP A 322 17.42 25.61 -19.26
C ASP A 322 18.51 25.08 -20.21
N GLN A 323 18.15 24.48 -21.35
CA GLN A 323 19.08 23.99 -22.36
C GLN A 323 19.49 25.08 -23.37
N GLN A 324 18.88 26.28 -23.34
CA GLN A 324 19.38 27.40 -24.14
C GLN A 324 20.63 27.97 -23.45
N PRO A 325 21.81 27.95 -24.10
CA PRO A 325 22.95 28.67 -23.57
C PRO A 325 22.55 30.13 -23.45
N SER A 326 22.78 30.72 -22.29
CA SER A 326 22.55 32.15 -22.06
C SER A 326 23.26 32.94 -23.15
N THR A 327 22.52 33.40 -24.17
CA THR A 327 22.95 34.48 -25.03
C THR A 327 22.96 35.72 -24.15
N ARG A 328 24.10 35.94 -23.50
CA ARG A 328 24.44 37.25 -22.95
C ARG A 328 24.49 38.21 -24.13
N VAL A 329 23.64 39.22 -24.10
CA VAL A 329 23.84 40.49 -24.81
C VAL A 329 24.06 41.55 -23.75
#